data_AF-W2TU43-F1
#
_entry.id   AF-W2TU43-F1
#
_cell.length_a   1.000
_cell.length_b   1.000
_cell.length_c   1.000
_cell.angle_alpha   90.00
_cell.angle_beta   90.00
_cell.angle_gamma   90.00
#
_symmetry.space_group_name_H-M   'P 1'
#
loop_
_entity.id
_entity.type
_entity.pdbx_description
1 polymer ?
#
loop_
_entity_poly.entity_id
_entity_poly.type
_entity_poly.pdbx_seq_one_letter_code
_entity_poly.pdbx_strand_id
1 'polypeptide(L)'
;MESPLVAVIASSAAESRIRERGFNSISRLIQPFASHAITIRDPSTSQQVSARVTLDFRDLNKEGHLLTLSVLPHVLHELLRSKTKLSDALDSFSAGLRRWAEPVEQETFRTYLACVFVVAGCEENPMSELSKLVQIQHTQQVRQRCRTFM
;
A
#
# COMPACT_ATOMS: atom_id res chain seq x y z
N MET A 1 0.62 11.79 -11.31
CA MET A 1 0.20 10.41 -11.62
C MET A 1 0.62 9.54 -10.46
N GLU A 2 -0.33 8.91 -9.79
CA GLU A 2 -0.04 7.97 -8.71
C GLU A 2 0.45 6.65 -9.32
N SER A 3 1.40 6.00 -8.64
CA SER A 3 1.92 4.70 -9.06
C SER A 3 0.94 3.59 -8.66
N PRO A 4 0.69 2.58 -9.50
CA PRO A 4 -0.17 1.46 -9.14
C PRO A 4 0.33 0.77 -7.87
N LEU A 5 -0.61 0.54 -6.94
CA LEU A 5 -0.33 0.07 -5.59
C LEU A 5 -0.36 -1.47 -5.52
N VAL A 6 0.62 -2.07 -4.88
CA VAL A 6 0.69 -3.51 -4.57
C VAL A 6 0.70 -3.68 -3.07
N ALA A 7 -0.30 -4.41 -2.55
CA ALA A 7 -0.36 -4.77 -1.15
C ALA A 7 0.67 -5.85 -0.84
N VAL A 8 1.29 -5.75 0.33
CA VAL A 8 2.15 -6.78 0.90
C VAL A 8 1.57 -7.18 2.24
N ILE A 9 1.40 -8.48 2.45
CA ILE A 9 1.05 -9.05 3.76
C ILE A 9 2.07 -10.14 4.06
N ALA A 10 2.74 -10.00 5.19
CA ALA A 10 3.76 -10.93 5.63
C ALA A 10 3.38 -11.61 6.94
N SER A 11 3.79 -12.86 7.08
CA SER A 11 3.68 -13.59 8.34
C SER A 11 4.64 -13.01 9.39
N SER A 12 4.33 -13.21 10.67
CA SER A 12 5.14 -12.68 11.77
C SER A 12 6.58 -13.22 11.76
N ALA A 13 6.78 -14.47 11.36
CA ALA A 13 8.11 -15.06 11.24
C ALA A 13 8.89 -14.48 10.05
N ALA A 14 8.22 -14.22 8.92
CA ALA A 14 8.85 -13.55 7.77
C ALA A 14 9.31 -12.13 8.14
N GLU A 15 8.45 -11.39 8.85
CA GLU A 15 8.77 -10.06 9.38
C GLU A 15 9.93 -10.07 10.39
N SER A 16 10.01 -11.08 11.26
CA SER A 16 11.13 -11.17 12.20
C SER A 16 12.46 -11.35 11.48
N ARG A 17 12.50 -12.20 10.45
CA ARG A 17 13.73 -12.51 9.71
C ARG A 17 14.30 -11.32 8.96
N ILE A 18 13.45 -10.47 8.39
CA ILE A 18 13.95 -9.28 7.68
C ILE A 18 14.37 -8.18 8.65
N ARG A 19 13.74 -8.09 9.82
CA ARG A 19 14.13 -7.18 10.89
C ARG A 19 15.49 -7.53 11.46
N GLU A 20 15.80 -8.81 11.63
CA GLU A 20 17.15 -9.29 11.99
C GLU A 20 18.22 -8.88 10.97
N ARG A 21 17.82 -8.61 9.72
CA ARG A 21 18.70 -8.14 8.64
C ARG A 21 18.69 -6.62 8.44
N GLY A 22 18.04 -5.87 9.34
CA GLY A 22 18.01 -4.41 9.32
C GLY A 22 16.92 -3.78 8.45
N PHE A 23 15.95 -4.56 7.96
CA PHE A 23 14.81 -4.03 7.21
C PHE A 23 13.60 -3.80 8.11
N ASN A 24 12.97 -2.63 7.98
CA ASN A 24 11.81 -2.25 8.79
C ASN A 24 10.50 -2.92 8.35
N SER A 25 10.39 -3.37 7.10
CA SER A 25 9.22 -4.06 6.53
C SER A 25 9.59 -4.80 5.25
N ILE A 26 8.78 -5.78 4.84
CA ILE A 26 8.99 -6.49 3.57
C ILE A 26 8.84 -5.53 2.39
N SER A 27 7.95 -4.54 2.47
CA SER A 27 7.82 -3.49 1.43
C SER A 27 9.14 -2.77 1.16
N ARG A 28 9.93 -2.49 2.20
CA ARG A 28 11.25 -1.84 2.06
C ARG A 28 12.30 -2.75 1.43
N LEU A 29 12.23 -4.05 1.70
CA LEU A 29 13.12 -5.02 1.08
C LEU A 29 12.89 -5.10 -0.44
N ILE A 30 11.64 -5.02 -0.90
CA ILE A 30 11.27 -5.16 -2.31
C ILE A 30 11.26 -3.83 -3.09
N GLN A 31 11.25 -2.69 -2.40
CA GLN A 31 11.22 -1.36 -3.01
C GLN A 31 12.27 -1.13 -4.12
N PRO A 32 13.52 -1.63 -4.04
CA PRO A 32 14.50 -1.46 -5.11
C PRO A 32 14.06 -2.08 -6.45
N PHE A 33 13.15 -3.04 -6.42
CA PHE A 33 12.59 -3.73 -7.58
C PHE A 33 11.25 -3.13 -8.03
N ALA A 34 10.89 -1.94 -7.56
CA ALA A 34 9.61 -1.30 -7.88
C ALA A 34 9.55 -0.69 -9.28
N SER A 35 10.69 -0.28 -9.85
CA SER A 35 10.73 0.47 -11.10
C SER A 35 11.43 -0.31 -12.21
N HIS A 36 10.74 -0.51 -13.32
CA HIS A 36 11.24 -1.26 -14.48
C HIS A 36 10.98 -0.47 -15.76
N ALA A 37 11.98 -0.45 -16.64
CA ALA A 37 11.80 0.01 -18.02
C ALA A 37 11.28 -1.16 -18.85
N ILE A 38 10.11 -0.98 -19.47
CA ILE A 38 9.48 -1.99 -20.31
C ILE A 38 9.16 -1.41 -21.69
N THR A 39 9.17 -2.27 -22.69
CA THR A 39 8.76 -1.92 -24.05
C THR A 39 7.37 -2.49 -24.29
N ILE A 40 6.38 -1.62 -24.46
CA ILE A 40 4.99 -1.98 -24.67
C ILE A 40 4.66 -1.70 -26.13
N ARG A 41 3.92 -2.61 -26.77
CA ARG A 41 3.36 -2.35 -28.10
C ARG A 41 2.07 -1.57 -27.96
N ASP A 42 2.00 -0.40 -28.58
CA ASP A 42 0.76 0.37 -28.67
C ASP A 42 -0.25 -0.41 -29.52
N PRO A 43 -1.41 -0.80 -28.95
CA PRO A 43 -2.41 -1.58 -29.68
C PRO A 43 -3.07 -0.80 -30.83
N SER A 44 -3.02 0.53 -30.81
CA SER A 44 -3.64 1.39 -31.82
C SER A 44 -2.73 1.65 -33.03
N THR A 45 -1.42 1.80 -32.80
CA THR A 45 -0.43 2.13 -33.85
C THR A 45 0.50 0.96 -34.18
N SER A 46 0.46 -0.13 -33.40
CA SER A 46 1.40 -1.26 -33.47
C SER A 46 2.88 -0.90 -33.24
N GLN A 47 3.19 0.35 -32.89
CA GLN A 47 4.54 0.82 -32.58
C GLN A 47 4.97 0.39 -31.19
N GLN A 48 6.28 0.24 -31.00
CA GLN A 48 6.85 -0.05 -29.69
C GLN A 48 7.15 1.25 -28.95
N VAL A 49 6.63 1.36 -27.73
CA VAL A 49 6.83 2.49 -26.83
C VAL A 49 7.59 2.00 -25.61
N SER A 50 8.72 2.64 -25.30
CA SER A 50 9.43 2.40 -24.05
C SER A 50 8.80 3.23 -22.94
N ALA A 51 8.34 2.57 -21.88
CA ALA A 51 7.73 3.19 -20.72
C ALA A 51 8.43 2.70 -19.44
N ARG A 52 8.59 3.60 -18.47
CA ARG A 52 9.03 3.21 -17.13
C ARG A 52 7.80 3.03 -16.25
N VAL A 53 7.57 1.79 -15.82
CA VAL A 53 6.52 1.46 -14.87
C VAL A 53 7.13 1.44 -13.47
N THR A 54 6.51 2.15 -12.54
CA THR A 54 6.89 2.15 -11.13
C THR A 54 5.69 1.67 -10.33
N LEU A 55 5.90 0.65 -9.50
CA LEU A 55 4.90 0.13 -8.57
C LEU A 55 5.11 0.73 -7.18
N ASP A 56 4.05 0.95 -6.42
CA ASP A 56 4.13 1.33 -5.00
C ASP A 56 3.83 0.10 -4.14
N PHE A 57 4.79 -0.37 -3.34
CA PHE A 57 4.58 -1.51 -2.46
C PHE A 57 4.26 -1.03 -1.05
N ARG A 58 3.10 -1.42 -0.51
CA ARG A 58 2.72 -1.08 0.86
C ARG A 58 2.40 -2.30 1.71
N ASP A 59 2.98 -2.30 2.90
CA ASP A 59 2.75 -3.36 3.89
C ASP A 59 1.46 -3.06 4.66
N LEU A 60 0.44 -3.90 4.48
CA LEU A 60 -0.88 -3.69 5.10
C LEU A 60 -0.87 -3.86 6.62
N ASN A 61 0.09 -4.63 7.15
CA ASN A 61 0.21 -4.86 8.58
C ASN A 61 0.87 -3.67 9.31
N LYS A 62 1.72 -2.88 8.62
CA LYS A 62 2.51 -1.80 9.24
C LYS A 62 2.15 -0.40 8.80
N GLU A 63 1.83 -0.21 7.52
CA GLU A 63 1.60 1.13 6.96
C GLU A 63 0.14 1.55 7.07
N GLY A 64 -0.70 0.68 7.66
CA GLY A 64 -2.12 0.91 7.82
C GLY A 64 -2.85 0.89 6.47
N HIS A 65 -4.16 0.71 6.53
CA HIS A 65 -5.00 0.89 5.35
C HIS A 65 -4.95 2.36 4.90
N LEU A 66 -5.35 2.64 3.65
CA LEU A 66 -5.97 3.92 3.33
C LEU A 66 -7.01 4.16 4.44
N LEU A 67 -6.71 5.09 5.34
CA LEU A 67 -7.46 5.28 6.56
C LEU A 67 -8.90 5.56 6.14
N THR A 68 -9.83 4.71 6.57
CA THR A 68 -11.25 5.06 6.45
C THR A 68 -11.44 6.45 7.05
N LEU A 69 -12.32 7.25 6.44
CA LEU A 69 -12.62 8.66 6.76
C LEU A 69 -12.73 8.99 8.26
N SER A 70 -12.94 7.99 9.12
CA SER A 70 -12.93 8.07 10.59
C SER A 70 -11.60 8.46 11.26
N VAL A 71 -10.43 8.20 10.64
CA VAL A 71 -9.11 8.46 11.30
C VAL A 71 -8.36 9.64 10.67
N LEU A 72 -8.75 10.06 9.45
CA LEU A 72 -8.17 11.20 8.75
C LEU A 72 -8.16 12.50 9.59
N PRO A 73 -9.22 12.86 10.34
CA PRO A 73 -9.20 14.06 11.18
C PRO A 73 -8.11 14.03 12.26
N HIS A 74 -7.87 12.87 12.87
CA HIS A 74 -6.86 12.71 13.91
C HIS A 74 -5.44 12.78 13.34
N VAL A 75 -5.19 12.18 12.18
CA VAL A 75 -3.88 12.23 11.52
C VAL A 75 -3.56 13.64 11.04
N LEU A 76 -4.53 14.34 10.45
CA LEU A 76 -4.36 15.74 10.06
C LEU A 76 -4.12 16.62 11.29
N HIS A 77 -4.84 16.40 12.38
CA HIS A 77 -4.62 17.12 13.63
C HIS A 77 -3.19 16.92 14.18
N GLU A 78 -2.70 15.69 14.25
CA GLU A 78 -1.31 15.43 14.70
C GLU A 78 -0.25 16.01 13.76
N LEU A 79 -0.47 15.95 12.43
CA LEU A 79 0.43 16.54 11.44
C LEU A 79 0.56 18.06 11.60
N LEU A 80 -0.51 18.71 12.04
CA LEU A 80 -0.58 20.16 12.22
C LEU A 80 -0.16 20.62 13.62
N ARG A 81 -0.24 19.75 14.64
CA ARG A 81 -0.03 20.08 16.06
C ARG A 81 1.33 20.74 16.37
N SER A 82 2.36 20.45 15.56
CA SER A 82 3.74 20.95 15.77
C SER A 82 4.13 22.10 14.84
N LYS A 83 3.21 22.60 13.99
CA LYS A 83 3.52 23.62 12.98
C LYS A 83 3.18 25.02 13.51
N THR A 84 4.20 25.87 13.60
CA THR A 84 4.05 27.25 14.09
C THR A 84 3.79 28.26 12.96
N LYS A 85 4.12 27.91 11.72
CA LYS A 85 3.92 28.74 10.52
C LYS A 85 2.75 28.23 9.70
N LEU A 86 1.89 29.14 9.28
CA LEU A 86 0.71 28.84 8.47
C LEU A 86 1.07 28.20 7.13
N SER A 87 2.13 28.68 6.46
CA SER A 87 2.63 28.10 5.19
C SER A 87 2.96 26.61 5.34
N ASP A 88 3.76 26.29 6.36
CA ASP A 88 4.27 24.94 6.59
C ASP A 88 3.14 24.00 7.03
N ALA A 89 2.16 24.55 7.76
CA ALA A 89 0.93 23.84 8.13
C ALA A 89 0.07 23.53 6.90
N LEU A 90 -0.13 24.49 5.99
CA LEU A 90 -0.91 24.29 4.76
C LEU A 90 -0.25 23.28 3.81
N ASP A 91 1.06 23.33 3.65
CA ASP A 91 1.81 22.36 2.85
C ASP A 91 1.71 20.95 3.45
N SER A 92 1.90 20.84 4.77
CA SER A 92 1.79 19.57 5.49
C SER A 92 0.36 19.02 5.48
N PHE A 93 -0.65 19.90 5.56
CA PHE A 93 -2.06 19.55 5.46
C PHE A 93 -2.37 19.02 4.06
N SER A 94 -1.98 19.73 3.00
CA SER A 94 -2.22 19.32 1.62
C SER A 94 -1.52 17.99 1.31
N ALA A 95 -0.27 17.83 1.75
CA ALA A 95 0.47 16.58 1.61
C ALA A 95 -0.17 15.43 2.41
N GLY A 96 -0.61 15.70 3.64
CA GLY A 96 -1.32 14.74 4.48
C GLY A 96 -2.66 14.32 3.87
N LEU A 97 -3.47 15.28 3.43
CA LEU A 97 -4.73 15.03 2.74
C LEU A 97 -4.51 14.22 1.48
N ARG A 98 -3.58 14.59 0.60
CA ARG A 98 -3.33 13.80 -0.62
C ARG A 98 -2.84 12.38 -0.32
N ARG A 99 -2.08 12.21 0.77
CA ARG A 99 -1.54 10.91 1.16
C ARG A 99 -2.58 9.99 1.80
N TRP A 100 -3.55 10.57 2.50
CA TRP A 100 -4.49 9.84 3.36
C TRP A 100 -5.96 9.96 2.93
N ALA A 101 -6.30 10.90 2.05
CA ALA A 101 -7.62 10.99 1.45
C ALA A 101 -7.80 9.87 0.44
N GLU A 102 -9.00 9.29 0.48
CA GLU A 102 -9.40 8.26 -0.46
C GLU A 102 -9.61 8.89 -1.84
N PRO A 103 -9.06 8.32 -2.93
CA PRO A 103 -9.36 8.79 -4.27
C PRO A 103 -10.86 8.72 -4.52
N VAL A 104 -11.46 9.86 -4.89
CA VAL A 104 -12.92 10.00 -5.14
C VAL A 104 -13.32 9.36 -6.47
N GLU A 105 -12.38 9.25 -7.40
CA GLU A 105 -12.63 8.81 -8.77
C GLU A 105 -11.83 7.55 -9.07
N GLN A 106 -12.32 6.42 -8.55
CA GLN A 106 -12.24 5.08 -9.17
C GLN A 106 -12.53 4.03 -8.10
N GLU A 107 -13.81 3.69 -7.91
CA GLU A 107 -14.21 2.50 -7.14
C GLU A 107 -13.53 1.21 -7.65
N THR A 108 -13.04 1.21 -8.90
CA THR A 108 -12.28 0.10 -9.51
C THR A 108 -10.79 0.07 -9.12
N PHE A 109 -10.21 1.22 -8.73
CA PHE A 109 -8.79 1.34 -8.32
C PHE A 109 -8.59 1.49 -6.80
N ARG A 110 -9.68 1.38 -6.01
CA ARG A 110 -9.61 1.07 -4.57
C ARG A 110 -9.01 -0.30 -4.26
N THR A 111 -8.72 -1.08 -5.30
CA THR A 111 -8.12 -2.40 -5.27
C THR A 111 -6.64 -2.28 -5.61
N TYR A 112 -5.76 -2.72 -4.71
CA TYR A 112 -4.37 -3.01 -5.05
C TYR A 112 -4.30 -3.76 -6.40
N LEU A 113 -3.39 -3.36 -7.29
CA LEU A 113 -3.16 -4.06 -8.56
C LEU A 113 -2.91 -5.55 -8.32
N ALA A 114 -2.22 -5.87 -7.22
CA ALA A 114 -1.98 -7.21 -6.73
C ALA A 114 -1.79 -7.21 -5.20
N CYS A 115 -1.91 -8.38 -4.59
CA CYS A 115 -1.53 -8.62 -3.19
C CYS A 115 -0.45 -9.72 -3.15
N VAL A 116 0.66 -9.42 -2.48
CA VAL A 116 1.78 -10.33 -2.28
C VAL A 116 1.72 -10.87 -0.86
N PHE A 117 1.68 -12.20 -0.74
CA PHE A 117 1.72 -12.90 0.54
C PHE A 117 3.11 -13.47 0.78
N VAL A 118 3.73 -13.12 1.90
CA VAL A 118 5.06 -13.60 2.26
C VAL A 118 4.99 -14.43 3.53
N VAL A 119 5.35 -15.70 3.41
CA VAL A 119 5.32 -16.66 4.52
C VAL A 119 6.71 -17.27 4.69
N ALA A 120 7.18 -17.36 5.93
CA ALA A 120 8.48 -17.97 6.20
C ALA A 120 8.39 -19.49 6.16
N GLY A 121 9.29 -20.14 5.41
CA GLY A 121 9.34 -21.61 5.34
C GLY A 121 9.74 -22.32 6.64
N CYS A 122 10.13 -21.58 7.68
CA CYS A 122 10.45 -22.13 9.00
C CYS A 122 9.25 -22.20 9.95
N GLU A 123 8.07 -21.78 9.50
CA GLU A 123 6.85 -21.91 10.28
C GLU A 123 6.41 -23.38 10.36
N GLU A 124 5.80 -23.77 11.48
CA GLU A 124 5.32 -25.14 11.68
C GLU A 124 4.31 -25.58 10.62
N ASN A 125 3.48 -24.64 10.14
CA ASN A 125 2.54 -24.88 9.04
C ASN A 125 2.41 -23.64 8.12
N PRO A 126 3.30 -23.48 7.13
CA PRO A 126 3.31 -22.32 6.24
C PRO A 126 2.02 -22.17 5.41
N MET A 127 1.37 -23.28 5.06
CA MET A 127 0.12 -23.24 4.30
C MET A 127 -1.07 -22.76 5.14
N SER A 128 -1.08 -23.10 6.43
CA SER A 128 -2.05 -22.53 7.37
C SER A 128 -1.85 -21.03 7.52
N GLU A 129 -0.61 -20.57 7.66
CA GLU A 129 -0.30 -19.14 7.75
C GLU A 129 -0.65 -18.40 6.46
N LEU A 130 -0.34 -18.94 5.28
CA LEU A 130 -0.81 -18.39 4.01
C LEU A 130 -2.34 -18.26 3.97
N SER A 131 -3.06 -19.30 4.39
CA SER A 131 -4.53 -19.30 4.41
C SER A 131 -5.07 -18.21 5.34
N LYS A 132 -4.43 -17.99 6.50
CA LYS A 132 -4.77 -16.89 7.41
C LYS A 132 -4.53 -15.54 6.76
N LEU A 133 -3.39 -15.32 6.09
CA LEU A 133 -3.10 -14.06 5.42
C LEU A 133 -4.10 -13.75 4.29
N VAL A 134 -4.47 -14.76 3.51
CA VAL A 134 -5.52 -14.63 2.47
C VAL A 134 -6.86 -14.27 3.09
N GLN A 135 -7.24 -14.91 4.20
CA GLN A 135 -8.49 -14.60 4.91
C GLN A 135 -8.49 -13.18 5.51
N ILE A 136 -7.35 -12.70 6.00
CA ILE A 136 -7.16 -11.31 6.45
C ILE A 136 -7.41 -10.36 5.28
N GLN A 137 -6.80 -10.60 4.13
CA GLN A 137 -6.97 -9.79 2.92
C GLN A 137 -8.45 -9.77 2.46
N HIS A 138 -9.12 -10.91 2.40
CA HIS A 138 -10.54 -10.98 2.05
C HIS A 138 -11.43 -10.22 3.04
N THR A 139 -11.19 -10.38 4.34
CA THR A 139 -11.96 -9.69 5.38
C THR A 139 -11.80 -8.17 5.27
N GLN A 140 -10.58 -7.71 4.95
CA GLN A 140 -10.28 -6.29 4.78
C GLN A 140 -10.97 -5.71 3.53
N GLN A 141 -10.99 -6.44 2.41
CA GLN A 141 -11.71 -6.02 1.20
C GLN A 141 -13.24 -5.99 1.38
N VAL A 142 -13.81 -6.99 2.07
CA VAL A 142 -15.26 -7.07 2.29
C VAL A 142 -15.75 -6.02 3.29
N ARG A 143 -14.99 -5.75 4.37
CA ARG A 143 -15.35 -4.72 5.37
C ARG A 143 -15.38 -3.31 4.80
N GLN A 144 -14.51 -2.99 3.84
CA GLN A 144 -14.52 -1.68 3.18
C GLN A 144 -15.74 -1.55 2.26
N ARG A 145 -16.15 -2.63 1.58
CA ARG A 145 -17.31 -2.63 0.68
C ARG A 145 -18.64 -2.39 1.39
N CYS A 146 -18.81 -2.87 2.63
CA CYS A 146 -20.02 -2.61 3.42
C CYS A 146 -20.08 -1.20 4.03
N ARG A 147 -18.96 -0.48 4.18
CA ARG A 147 -18.94 0.89 4.71
C ARG A 147 -19.32 1.96 3.68
N THR A 148 -19.30 1.63 2.39
CA THR A 148 -19.70 2.56 1.31
C THR A 148 -21.21 2.56 1.05
N PHE A 149 -21.97 1.63 1.66
CA PHE A 149 -23.42 1.47 1.47
C PHE A 149 -24.27 1.92 2.68
N MET A 150 -23.67 2.55 3.70
CA MET A 150 -24.36 3.23 4.80
C MET A 150 -23.96 4.70 4.82
#